data_AF-A0A559KJ90-F1
#
_entry.id   AF-A0A559KJ90-F1
#
_cell.length_a   1.000
_cell.length_b   1.000
_cell.length_c   1.000
_cell.angle_alpha   90.00
_cell.angle_beta   90.00
_cell.angle_gamma   90.00
#
_symmetry.space_group_name_H-M   'P 1'
#
loop_
_entity.id
_entity.type
_entity.pdbx_description
1 polymer ?
#
loop_
_entity_poly.entity_id
_entity_poly.type
_entity_poly.pdbx_seq_one_letter_code
_entity_poly.pdbx_strand_id
1 'polypeptide(L)' 'MYEIVYYIILFLLGNILGAVIMFFGFKKYLEKNPPISEKQIKDMFKQMGRNPSEKQIKQIMSGIKKQK' A
#
# COMPACT_ATOMS: atom_id res chain seq x y z
N MET A 1 -9.82 -37.08 -19.25
CA MET A 1 -10.14 -36.77 -17.84
C MET A 1 -8.95 -36.12 -17.12
N TYR A 2 -7.71 -36.62 -17.29
CA TYR A 2 -6.49 -36.05 -16.67
C TYR A 2 -6.11 -34.64 -17.14
N GLU A 3 -6.35 -34.30 -18.41
CA GLU A 3 -6.07 -32.96 -18.96
C GLU A 3 -6.76 -31.84 -18.17
N ILE A 4 -8.02 -32.06 -17.78
CA ILE A 4 -8.81 -31.07 -17.03
C ILE A 4 -8.19 -30.83 -15.64
N VAL A 5 -7.72 -31.89 -14.98
CA VAL A 5 -7.06 -31.79 -13.67
C VAL A 5 -5.75 -31.00 -13.77
N TYR A 6 -4.99 -31.20 -14.84
CA TYR A 6 -3.76 -30.45 -15.10
C TYR A 6 -4.01 -28.95 -15.29
N TYR A 7 -5.04 -28.58 -16.09
CA TYR A 7 -5.43 -27.18 -16.26
C TYR A 7 -5.88 -26.52 -14.96
N ILE A 8 -6.61 -27.24 -14.10
CA ILE A 8 -7.04 -26.73 -12.79
C ILE A 8 -5.83 -26.45 -11.89
N ILE A 9 -4.85 -27.35 -11.86
CA ILE A 9 -3.63 -27.18 -11.06
C ILE A 9 -2.82 -25.97 -11.55
N LEU A 10 -2.62 -25.83 -12.86
CA LEU A 10 -1.93 -24.68 -13.43
C LEU A 10 -2.66 -23.36 -13.14
N PHE A 11 -3.98 -23.35 -13.21
CA PHE A 11 -4.77 -22.16 -12.89
C PHE A 11 -4.60 -21.76 -11.41
N LEU A 12 -4.64 -22.72 -10.48
CA LEU A 12 -4.44 -22.45 -9.06
C LEU A 12 -3.02 -21.94 -8.79
N LEU A 13 -2.00 -22.57 -9.37
CA LEU A 13 -0.60 -22.14 -9.24
C LEU A 13 -0.39 -20.73 -9.82
N GLY A 14 -0.97 -20.44 -10.98
CA GLY A 14 -0.91 -19.12 -11.61
C GLY A 14 -1.56 -18.03 -10.75
N ASN A 15 -2.69 -18.31 -10.11
CA ASN A 15 -3.34 -17.37 -9.20
C ASN A 15 -2.49 -17.11 -7.95
N ILE A 16 -1.92 -18.16 -7.35
CA ILE A 16 -1.06 -18.02 -6.17
C ILE A 16 0.19 -17.19 -6.50
N LEU A 17 0.88 -17.52 -7.60
CA LEU A 17 2.06 -16.78 -8.05
C LEU A 17 1.71 -15.33 -8.40
N GLY A 18 0.60 -15.10 -9.11
CA GLY A 18 0.12 -13.77 -9.46
C GLY A 18 -0.18 -12.91 -8.22
N ALA A 19 -0.89 -13.48 -7.23
CA ALA A 19 -1.20 -12.80 -5.99
C ALA A 19 0.06 -12.42 -5.20
N VAL A 20 1.03 -13.34 -5.11
CA VAL A 20 2.32 -13.10 -4.45
C VAL A 20 3.08 -11.96 -5.13
N ILE A 21 3.27 -12.05 -6.46
CA ILE A 21 3.99 -11.02 -7.22
C ILE A 21 3.31 -9.66 -7.09
N MET A 22 1.97 -9.62 -7.20
CA MET A 22 1.20 -8.39 -7.06
C MET A 22 1.35 -7.79 -5.66
N PHE A 23 1.28 -8.61 -4.61
CA PHE A 23 1.42 -8.15 -3.23
C PHE A 23 2.81 -7.53 -2.97
N PHE A 24 3.88 -8.24 -3.35
CA PHE A 24 5.24 -7.74 -3.18
C PHE A 24 5.53 -6.52 -4.07
N GLY A 25 5.02 -6.50 -5.30
CA GLY A 25 5.14 -5.37 -6.21
C GLY A 25 4.42 -4.13 -5.68
N PHE A 26 3.19 -4.28 -5.20
CA PHE A 26 2.39 -3.19 -4.63
C PHE A 26 3.01 -2.63 -3.35
N LYS A 27 3.53 -3.51 -2.48
CA LYS A 27 4.27 -3.08 -1.29
C LYS A 27 5.47 -2.19 -1.66
N LYS A 28 6.28 -2.62 -2.64
CA LYS A 28 7.43 -1.83 -3.14
C LYS A 28 7.00 -0.52 -3.81
N TYR A 29 5.84 -0.51 -4.46
CA TYR A 29 5.27 0.70 -5.05
C TYR A 29 4.88 1.74 -3.97
N LEU A 30 4.17 1.31 -2.93
CA LEU A 30 3.76 2.19 -1.82
C LEU A 30 4.94 2.75 -1.01
N GLU A 31 6.04 1.99 -0.92
CA GLU A 31 7.28 2.48 -0.30
C GLU A 31 7.90 3.65 -1.07
N LYS A 32 7.82 3.60 -2.40
CA LYS A 32 8.32 4.66 -3.28
C LYS A 32 7.32 5.82 -3.42
N ASN A 33 6.02 5.51 -3.40
CA ASN A 33 4.92 6.44 -3.56
C ASN A 33 4.00 6.34 -2.34
N PRO A 34 4.33 7.01 -1.23
CA PRO A 34 3.52 6.95 -0.02
C PRO A 34 2.08 7.44 -0.30
N PRO A 35 1.05 6.83 0.30
CA PRO A 35 -0.35 7.13 -0.01
C PRO A 35 -0.78 8.55 0.43
N ILE A 36 -0.05 9.15 1.37
CA ILE A 36 -0.30 10.48 1.91
C ILE A 36 1.02 11.28 1.89
N SER A 37 0.93 12.51 1.40
CA SER A 37 2.00 13.52 1.42
C SER A 37 1.83 14.49 2.60
N GLU A 38 2.90 15.18 2.98
CA GLU A 38 2.87 16.22 4.02
C GLU A 38 1.86 17.33 3.71
N LYS A 39 1.70 17.69 2.44
CA LYS A 39 0.70 18.68 1.99
C LYS A 39 -0.71 18.19 2.28
N GLN A 40 -1.03 16.93 1.96
CA GLN A 40 -2.35 16.36 2.26
C GLN A 40 -2.60 16.32 3.78
N ILE A 41 -1.59 16.03 4.58
CA ILE A 41 -1.70 16.12 6.05
C ILE A 41 -2.02 17.57 6.45
N LYS A 42 -1.28 18.56 5.92
CA LYS A 42 -1.56 19.99 6.19
C LYS A 42 -2.98 20.39 5.82
N ASP A 43 -3.44 19.98 4.64
CA ASP A 43 -4.78 20.31 4.16
C ASP A 43 -5.87 19.62 5.01
N MET A 44 -5.63 18.39 5.47
CA MET A 44 -6.51 17.69 6.42
C MET A 44 -6.65 18.47 7.73
N PHE A 45 -5.54 18.95 8.31
CA PHE A 45 -5.60 19.75 9.53
C PHE A 45 -6.30 21.10 9.31
N LYS A 46 -6.04 21.76 8.18
CA LYS A 46 -6.72 23.02 7.83
C LYS A 46 -8.23 22.85 7.73
N GLN A 47 -8.71 21.72 7.18
CA GLN A 47 -10.14 21.40 7.15
C GLN A 47 -10.75 21.27 8.55
N MET A 48 -9.95 20.85 9.54
CA MET A 48 -10.35 20.79 10.94
C MET A 48 -10.19 22.13 11.68
N GLY A 49 -9.86 23.22 10.99
CA GLY A 49 -9.59 24.52 11.61
C GLY A 49 -8.32 24.55 12.45
N ARG A 50 -7.43 23.57 12.29
CA ARG A 50 -6.17 23.46 13.05
C ARG A 50 -4.99 23.77 12.13
N ASN A 51 -4.03 24.55 12.63
CA ASN A 51 -2.77 24.76 11.93
C ASN A 51 -1.70 23.81 12.51
N PRO A 52 -1.31 22.75 11.79
CA PRO A 52 -0.38 21.76 12.33
C PRO A 52 1.06 22.29 12.34
N SER A 53 1.86 21.88 13.32
CA SER A 53 3.31 22.15 13.31
C SER A 53 4.06 21.17 12.41
N GLU A 54 5.17 21.60 11.80
CA GLU A 54 6.02 20.74 10.95
C GLU A 54 6.50 19.46 11.68
N LYS A 55 6.74 19.57 13.01
CA LYS A 55 7.11 18.40 13.84
C LYS A 55 5.97 17.38 13.94
N GLN A 56 4.73 17.83 14.14
CA GLN A 56 3.56 16.95 14.19
C GLN A 56 3.31 16.27 12.86
N ILE A 57 3.47 17.00 11.75
CA ILE A 57 3.31 16.45 10.40
C ILE A 57 4.34 15.35 10.15
N LYS A 58 5.61 15.60 10.49
CA LYS A 58 6.69 14.62 10.36
C LYS A 58 6.46 13.39 11.23
N GLN A 59 5.95 13.57 12.45
CA GLN A 59 5.59 12.47 13.34
C GLN A 59 4.49 11.59 12.73
N ILE A 60 3.42 12.20 12.21
CA ILE A 60 2.32 11.49 11.54
C ILE A 60 2.81 10.78 10.29
N MET A 61 3.58 11.47 9.44
CA MET A 61 4.14 10.89 8.22
C MET A 61 5.05 9.68 8.52
N SER A 62 5.84 9.76 9.60
CA SER A 62 6.65 8.62 10.05
C SER A 62 5.81 7.47 10.62
N GLY A 63 4.66 7.76 11.24
CA GLY A 63 3.70 6.76 11.72
C GLY A 63 3.05 6.00 10.58
N ILE A 64 2.63 6.71 9.52
CA ILE A 64 2.06 6.11 8.31
C ILE A 64 3.09 5.21 7.61
N LYS A 65 4.36 5.62 7.53
CA LYS A 65 5.44 4.76 6.97
C LYS A 65 5.75 3.53 7.83
N LYS A 66 5.46 3.58 9.13
CA LYS A 66 5.72 2.49 10.09
C LYS A 66 4.59 1.47 10.20
N GLN A 67 3.36 1.83 9.82
CA GLN A 67 2.29 0.84 9.59
C GLN A 67 2.57 0.11 8.27
N LYS A 68 3.44 -0.90 8.33
CA LYS A 68 3.84 -1.79 7.25
C LYS A 68 3.49 -3.23 7.59
#